data_AF-A0AAN7AAM9-F1
#
_entry.id   AF-A0AAN7AAM9-F1
#
_cell.length_a   1.000
_cell.length_b   1.000
_cell.length_c   1.000
_cell.angle_alpha   90.00
_cell.angle_beta   90.00
_cell.angle_gamma   90.00
#
_symmetry.space_group_name_H-M   'P 1'
#
loop_
_entity.id
_entity.type
_entity.pdbx_description
1 polymer ?
#
loop_
_entity_poly.entity_id
_entity_poly.type
_entity_poly.pdbx_seq_one_letter_code
_entity_poly.pdbx_strand_id
1 'polypeptide(L)'
;MIKILGLALLGLIIGTRGVKAWDHVSPAELNRVTAELGVPVLVAFIKPDEPSSTSFEEEWTTATSLADEQSQIQLSIDCSEHPSHCEIQPSMTFPSIFLLQANKPPVKYLGPLLSESFNQFLSRSIRLQPTPITESEDLAKFKTSDETVFILYLPEPHQPILSAYEDLAQKYKYEFSFGTITAVNDLLEKEKVAVNSKGALVAYKPLDGDTAKLSLDGLDFSSISGVDELEKFIKDASRPVITELSPWNHQRLINLGNPLVYLFAPTATLRNDLRKQFYRFARDYYHQFSSVLVDPFLFPGLMPKLGLLDTGGFPAGAVHILSENKIYPYPQGEKMTLGKVQGWGMKIWQGEVEPWTPGGNDKGGKTNTGGGGSGIRIQGKVGTKRKVTVGGGGGWGKGKISNLPPGVKINIPGVRRDEL
;
A
#
# COMPACT_ATOMS: atom_id res chain seq x y z
N MET A 1 -18.93 -6.67 -38.54
CA MET A 1 -19.11 -8.13 -38.71
C MET A 1 -17.87 -8.72 -39.37
N ILE A 2 -16.85 -9.02 -38.58
CA ILE A 2 -15.72 -9.87 -38.98
C ILE A 2 -15.78 -11.05 -38.01
N LYS A 3 -15.88 -12.26 -38.58
CA LYS A 3 -16.12 -13.51 -37.86
C LYS A 3 -14.93 -13.83 -36.95
N ILE A 4 -15.16 -13.81 -35.64
CA ILE A 4 -14.31 -14.47 -34.65
C ILE A 4 -14.65 -15.96 -34.74
N LEU A 5 -13.90 -16.71 -35.54
CA LEU A 5 -13.95 -18.17 -35.60
C LEU A 5 -12.54 -18.66 -35.33
N GLY A 6 -12.23 -18.97 -34.07
CA GLY A 6 -10.89 -19.43 -33.70
C GLY A 6 -10.58 -19.36 -32.21
N LEU A 7 -11.48 -19.81 -31.33
CA LEU A 7 -11.20 -20.06 -29.91
C LEU A 7 -12.12 -21.19 -29.43
N ALA A 8 -11.91 -22.38 -29.98
CA ALA A 8 -12.59 -23.60 -29.56
C ALA A 8 -11.62 -24.78 -29.69
N LEU A 9 -10.55 -24.79 -28.90
CA LEU A 9 -9.66 -25.95 -28.78
C LEU A 9 -8.87 -25.99 -27.46
N LEU A 10 -9.53 -25.63 -26.35
CA LEU A 10 -8.99 -25.78 -24.99
C LEU A 10 -10.03 -26.31 -24.01
N GLY A 11 -10.94 -27.16 -24.48
CA GLY A 11 -11.92 -27.84 -23.64
C GLY A 11 -11.90 -29.35 -23.86
N LEU A 12 -11.04 -30.07 -23.12
CA LEU A 12 -11.28 -31.49 -22.76
C LEU A 12 -10.17 -32.05 -21.84
N ILE A 13 -10.25 -31.78 -20.53
CA ILE A 13 -9.90 -32.76 -19.48
C ILE A 13 -10.89 -32.55 -18.32
N ILE A 14 -12.00 -33.30 -18.33
CA ILE A 14 -12.84 -33.47 -17.14
C ILE A 14 -12.24 -34.64 -16.35
N GLY A 15 -11.45 -34.30 -15.35
CA GLY A 15 -11.07 -35.19 -14.26
C GLY A 15 -11.37 -34.47 -12.96
N THR A 16 -12.07 -35.13 -12.05
CA THR A 16 -12.30 -34.63 -10.68
C THR A 16 -10.94 -34.43 -10.01
N ARG A 17 -10.45 -33.20 -9.98
CA ARG A 17 -9.19 -32.82 -9.32
C ARG A 17 -9.53 -31.98 -8.09
N GLY A 18 -9.03 -32.42 -6.94
CA GLY A 18 -8.92 -31.58 -5.74
C GLY A 18 -8.16 -30.30 -6.05
N VAL A 19 -8.22 -29.34 -5.11
CA VAL A 19 -7.50 -28.05 -5.09
C VAL A 19 -6.40 -28.00 -6.15
N LYS A 20 -6.67 -27.31 -7.27
CA LYS A 20 -5.71 -27.25 -8.39
C LYS A 20 -4.41 -26.65 -7.84
N ALA A 21 -3.37 -27.49 -7.77
CA ALA A 21 -2.00 -27.03 -7.65
C ALA A 21 -1.67 -26.12 -8.85
N TRP A 22 -0.75 -25.16 -8.65
CA TRP A 22 -0.15 -24.35 -9.70
C TRP A 22 0.10 -25.14 -11.01
N ASP A 23 -0.61 -24.79 -12.08
CA ASP A 23 -0.35 -25.32 -13.42
C ASP A 23 0.67 -24.40 -14.14
N HIS A 24 1.91 -24.86 -14.26
CA HIS A 24 3.00 -24.14 -14.94
C HIS A 24 3.04 -24.48 -16.43
N VAL A 25 3.27 -23.47 -17.28
CA VAL A 25 3.47 -23.67 -18.72
C VAL A 25 4.93 -23.93 -19.06
N SER A 26 5.17 -24.70 -20.13
CA SER A 26 6.50 -24.83 -20.70
C SER A 26 6.94 -23.54 -21.43
N PRO A 27 8.25 -23.32 -21.63
CA PRO A 27 8.73 -22.18 -22.39
C PRO A 27 8.24 -22.16 -23.85
N ALA A 28 8.06 -23.34 -24.45
CA ALA A 28 7.52 -23.47 -25.80
C ALA A 28 6.07 -22.97 -25.87
N GLU A 29 5.25 -23.32 -24.87
CA GLU A 29 3.88 -22.83 -24.78
C GLU A 29 3.83 -21.32 -24.50
N LEU A 30 4.68 -20.81 -23.60
CA LEU A 30 4.80 -19.38 -23.35
C LEU A 30 5.13 -18.59 -24.62
N ASN A 31 6.12 -19.05 -25.40
CA ASN A 31 6.50 -18.42 -26.67
C ASN A 31 5.36 -18.48 -27.70
N ARG A 32 4.67 -19.62 -27.76
CA ARG A 32 3.53 -19.81 -28.66
C ARG A 32 2.41 -18.81 -28.34
N VAL A 33 1.98 -18.75 -27.08
CA VAL A 33 0.91 -17.86 -26.62
C VAL A 33 1.28 -16.40 -26.83
N THR A 34 2.50 -16.00 -26.47
CA THR A 34 2.94 -14.59 -26.58
C THR A 34 3.17 -14.13 -28.01
N ALA A 35 3.53 -15.03 -28.93
CA ALA A 35 3.73 -14.72 -30.35
C ALA A 35 2.42 -14.75 -31.16
N GLU A 36 1.54 -15.72 -30.90
CA GLU A 36 0.36 -15.98 -31.75
C GLU A 36 -0.83 -15.07 -31.45
N LEU A 37 -1.04 -14.69 -30.19
CA LEU A 37 -2.33 -14.14 -29.79
C LEU A 37 -2.44 -12.62 -29.95
N GLY A 38 -1.32 -11.90 -30.11
CA GLY A 38 -1.29 -10.44 -30.24
C GLY A 38 -1.83 -9.66 -29.03
N VAL A 39 -2.42 -10.34 -28.05
CA VAL A 39 -2.95 -9.80 -26.79
C VAL A 39 -1.87 -9.76 -25.71
N PRO A 40 -1.96 -8.85 -24.73
CA PRO A 40 -1.10 -8.88 -23.55
C PRO A 40 -1.37 -10.12 -22.69
N VAL A 41 -0.30 -10.77 -22.24
CA VAL A 41 -0.30 -11.96 -21.39
C VAL A 41 0.40 -11.62 -20.08
N LEU A 42 -0.24 -11.86 -18.94
CA LEU A 42 0.40 -11.66 -17.63
C LEU A 42 1.10 -12.96 -17.22
N VAL A 43 2.39 -12.89 -16.95
CA VAL A 43 3.21 -14.08 -16.70
C VAL A 43 3.91 -13.95 -15.36
N ALA A 44 3.66 -14.89 -14.46
CA ALA A 44 4.35 -15.04 -13.19
C ALA A 44 5.56 -15.96 -13.36
N PHE A 45 6.74 -15.42 -13.11
CA PHE A 45 7.98 -16.16 -13.01
C PHE A 45 8.23 -16.46 -11.55
N ILE A 46 8.30 -17.75 -11.22
CA ILE A 46 8.29 -18.22 -9.84
C ILE A 46 9.37 -19.28 -9.62
N LYS A 47 9.60 -19.62 -8.36
CA LYS A 47 10.30 -20.85 -7.95
C LYS A 47 9.46 -21.48 -6.85
N PRO A 48 8.80 -22.64 -7.09
CA PRO A 48 7.79 -23.15 -6.17
C PRO A 48 8.27 -23.36 -4.73
N ASP A 49 9.56 -23.71 -4.58
CA ASP A 49 10.20 -23.96 -3.28
C ASP A 49 10.56 -22.67 -2.51
N GLU A 50 10.51 -21.49 -3.13
CA GLU A 50 10.77 -20.23 -2.43
C GLU A 50 9.51 -19.77 -1.66
N PRO A 51 9.59 -19.47 -0.35
CA PRO A 51 8.42 -19.13 0.46
C PRO A 51 7.56 -17.97 -0.08
N SER A 52 8.18 -16.98 -0.71
CA SER A 52 7.51 -15.85 -1.36
C SER A 52 6.68 -16.27 -2.58
N SER A 53 7.11 -17.29 -3.31
CA SER A 53 6.35 -17.85 -4.43
C SER A 53 5.19 -18.70 -3.91
N THR A 54 5.43 -19.52 -2.88
CA THR A 54 4.39 -20.31 -2.23
C THR A 54 3.29 -19.45 -1.61
N SER A 55 3.62 -18.35 -0.91
CA SER A 55 2.62 -17.46 -0.30
C SER A 55 1.73 -16.74 -1.32
N PHE A 56 2.22 -16.63 -2.56
CA PHE A 56 1.58 -15.94 -3.67
C PHE A 56 0.63 -16.84 -4.49
N GLU A 57 0.78 -18.17 -4.42
CA GLU A 57 0.02 -19.14 -5.24
C GLU A 57 -1.51 -19.00 -5.15
N GLU A 58 -2.04 -18.81 -3.94
CA GLU A 58 -3.48 -18.69 -3.69
C GLU A 58 -4.09 -17.50 -4.43
N GLU A 59 -3.43 -16.33 -4.35
CA GLU A 59 -3.91 -15.10 -5.01
C GLU A 59 -3.80 -15.20 -6.53
N TRP A 60 -2.74 -15.82 -7.05
CA TRP A 60 -2.59 -16.05 -8.49
C TRP A 60 -3.67 -16.97 -9.06
N THR A 61 -3.97 -18.05 -8.34
CA THR A 61 -5.00 -19.03 -8.73
C THR A 61 -6.39 -18.40 -8.66
N THR A 62 -6.64 -17.61 -7.61
CA THR A 62 -7.89 -16.86 -7.45
C THR A 62 -8.07 -15.85 -8.59
N ALA A 63 -7.04 -15.08 -8.93
CA ALA A 63 -7.08 -14.12 -10.05
C ALA A 63 -7.47 -14.81 -11.37
N THR A 64 -6.84 -15.95 -11.66
CA THR A 64 -7.11 -16.75 -12.87
C THR A 64 -8.55 -17.25 -12.92
N SER A 65 -9.13 -17.62 -11.77
CA SER A 65 -10.52 -18.09 -11.69
C SER A 65 -11.57 -16.98 -11.88
N LEU A 66 -11.20 -15.73 -11.59
CA LEU A 66 -12.04 -14.55 -11.69
C LEU A 66 -11.89 -13.82 -13.04
N ALA A 67 -10.94 -14.23 -13.88
CA ALA A 67 -10.70 -13.59 -15.16
C ALA A 67 -11.88 -13.82 -16.13
N ASP A 68 -12.48 -12.73 -16.62
CA ASP A 68 -13.49 -12.76 -17.69
C ASP A 68 -12.91 -13.40 -18.97
N GLU A 69 -13.79 -13.94 -19.83
CA GLU A 69 -13.42 -14.60 -21.10
C GLU A 69 -12.55 -13.72 -22.03
N GLN A 70 -12.62 -12.39 -21.89
CA GLN A 70 -11.88 -11.42 -22.69
C GLN A 70 -10.52 -11.01 -22.09
N SER A 71 -10.28 -11.33 -20.81
CA SER A 71 -9.09 -10.93 -20.03
C SER A 71 -8.05 -12.06 -19.94
N GLN A 72 -8.22 -13.09 -20.75
CA GLN A 72 -7.45 -14.31 -20.70
C GLN A 72 -6.07 -14.06 -21.32
N ILE A 73 -5.03 -14.04 -20.48
CA ILE A 73 -4.20 -15.23 -20.23
C ILE A 73 -3.21 -14.85 -19.11
N GLN A 74 -3.44 -15.44 -17.93
CA GLN A 74 -2.47 -15.45 -16.83
C GLN A 74 -1.72 -16.78 -16.89
N LEU A 75 -0.40 -16.75 -17.04
CA LEU A 75 0.45 -17.95 -17.05
C LEU A 75 1.45 -17.91 -15.92
N SER A 76 1.88 -19.08 -15.46
CA SER A 76 3.02 -19.19 -14.55
C SER A 76 4.10 -20.08 -15.16
N ILE A 77 5.37 -19.78 -14.88
CA ILE A 77 6.51 -20.58 -15.32
C ILE A 77 7.40 -20.90 -14.12
N ASP A 78 7.79 -22.17 -14.01
CA ASP A 78 8.75 -22.63 -13.01
C ASP A 78 10.18 -22.37 -13.49
N CYS A 79 10.84 -21.43 -12.83
CA CYS A 79 12.22 -21.05 -13.13
C CYS A 79 13.27 -21.98 -12.54
N SER A 80 12.89 -22.90 -11.65
CA SER A 80 13.76 -23.98 -11.20
C SER A 80 13.97 -25.03 -12.30
N GLU A 81 12.93 -25.31 -13.09
CA GLU A 81 13.01 -26.24 -14.24
C GLU A 81 13.60 -25.58 -15.49
N HIS A 82 13.39 -24.27 -15.67
CA HIS A 82 13.73 -23.56 -16.90
C HIS A 82 14.54 -22.26 -16.66
N PRO A 83 15.72 -22.32 -16.01
CA PRO A 83 16.45 -21.13 -15.57
C PRO A 83 16.80 -20.18 -16.73
N SER A 84 17.23 -20.72 -17.88
CA SER A 84 17.62 -19.92 -19.05
C SER A 84 16.47 -19.12 -19.69
N HIS A 85 15.22 -19.45 -19.39
CA HIS A 85 14.03 -18.77 -19.93
C HIS A 85 13.44 -17.75 -18.94
N CYS A 86 14.00 -17.66 -17.73
CA CYS A 86 13.53 -16.78 -16.67
C CYS A 86 14.41 -15.54 -16.47
N GLU A 87 15.43 -15.34 -17.30
CA GLU A 87 16.35 -14.21 -17.24
C GLU A 87 15.84 -12.99 -18.03
N ILE A 88 14.60 -12.54 -17.75
CA ILE A 88 14.04 -11.35 -18.42
C ILE A 88 14.79 -10.07 -18.03
N GLN A 89 15.23 -9.98 -16.78
CA GLN A 89 15.98 -8.86 -16.25
C GLN A 89 17.11 -9.33 -15.32
N PRO A 90 18.24 -8.61 -15.23
CA PRO A 90 19.26 -8.88 -14.23
C PRO A 90 18.70 -8.80 -12.81
N SER A 91 19.17 -9.70 -11.93
CA SER A 91 18.82 -9.71 -10.49
C SER A 91 17.33 -9.85 -10.20
N MET A 92 16.62 -10.66 -10.98
CA MET A 92 15.22 -10.96 -10.73
C MET A 92 15.02 -11.69 -9.40
N THR A 93 14.02 -11.25 -8.63
CA THR A 93 13.56 -11.89 -7.39
C THR A 93 12.26 -12.65 -7.66
N PHE A 94 11.98 -13.72 -6.93
CA PHE A 94 10.74 -14.49 -7.12
C PHE A 94 9.74 -14.23 -5.98
N PRO A 95 8.44 -14.12 -6.28
CA PRO A 95 7.86 -14.08 -7.62
C PRO A 95 8.19 -12.76 -8.34
N SER A 96 8.28 -12.80 -9.68
CA SER A 96 8.30 -11.61 -10.52
C SER A 96 7.26 -11.75 -11.63
N ILE A 97 6.44 -10.72 -11.80
CA ILE A 97 5.33 -10.75 -12.77
C ILE A 97 5.58 -9.73 -13.88
N PHE A 98 5.36 -10.15 -15.13
CA PHE A 98 5.51 -9.32 -16.31
C PHE A 98 4.28 -9.42 -17.21
N LEU A 99 3.88 -8.30 -17.80
CA LEU A 99 3.03 -8.27 -18.97
C LEU A 99 3.89 -8.44 -20.22
N LEU A 100 3.64 -9.50 -20.96
CA LEU A 100 4.30 -9.80 -22.23
C LEU A 100 3.33 -9.55 -23.37
N GLN A 101 3.80 -8.90 -24.43
CA GLN A 101 3.01 -8.71 -25.66
C GLN A 101 3.95 -8.74 -26.86
N ALA A 102 3.51 -9.37 -27.95
CA ALA A 102 4.27 -9.42 -29.20
C ALA A 102 4.75 -8.03 -29.63
N ASN A 103 6.04 -7.95 -29.99
CA ASN A 103 6.71 -6.74 -30.47
C ASN A 103 6.71 -5.55 -29.48
N LYS A 104 6.46 -5.80 -28.19
CA LYS A 104 6.59 -4.78 -27.14
C LYS A 104 7.57 -5.23 -26.06
N PRO A 105 8.30 -4.29 -25.43
CA PRO A 105 9.14 -4.62 -24.29
C PRO A 105 8.27 -5.17 -23.13
N PRO A 106 8.79 -6.14 -22.34
CA PRO A 106 8.12 -6.61 -21.14
C PRO A 106 7.83 -5.45 -20.17
N VAL A 107 6.60 -5.40 -19.65
CA VAL A 107 6.22 -4.43 -18.62
C VAL A 107 6.17 -5.14 -17.28
N LYS A 108 7.02 -4.71 -16.34
CA LYS A 108 7.03 -5.29 -15.00
C LYS A 108 5.81 -4.86 -14.20
N TYR A 109 5.17 -5.81 -13.54
CA TYR A 109 4.12 -5.52 -12.58
C TYR A 109 4.74 -5.07 -11.24
N LEU A 110 4.35 -3.88 -10.77
CA LEU A 110 4.89 -3.26 -9.55
C LEU A 110 3.85 -3.14 -8.41
N GLY A 111 2.63 -3.62 -8.65
CA GLY A 111 1.52 -3.53 -7.72
C GLY A 111 1.54 -4.58 -6.60
N PRO A 112 0.52 -4.59 -5.74
CA PRO A 112 0.32 -5.60 -4.70
C PRO A 112 0.16 -7.01 -5.30
N LEU A 113 0.63 -8.04 -4.61
CA LEU A 113 0.43 -9.43 -5.05
C LEU A 113 -0.94 -9.95 -4.59
N LEU A 114 -2.01 -9.34 -5.09
CA LEU A 114 -3.40 -9.65 -4.78
C LEU A 114 -4.18 -9.92 -6.08
N SER A 115 -5.11 -10.86 -6.01
CA SER A 115 -5.93 -11.32 -7.13
C SER A 115 -6.65 -10.19 -7.87
N GLU A 116 -7.33 -9.33 -7.11
CA GLU A 116 -8.03 -8.15 -7.64
C GLU A 116 -7.05 -7.18 -8.35
N SER A 117 -5.89 -6.92 -7.75
CA SER A 117 -4.90 -5.99 -8.32
C SER A 117 -4.32 -6.49 -9.66
N PHE A 118 -4.17 -7.82 -9.84
CA PHE A 118 -3.77 -8.39 -11.14
C PHE A 118 -4.84 -8.20 -12.21
N ASN A 119 -6.10 -8.47 -11.86
CA ASN A 119 -7.23 -8.34 -12.79
C ASN A 119 -7.43 -6.88 -13.21
N GLN A 120 -7.26 -5.94 -12.28
CA GLN A 120 -7.29 -4.51 -12.59
C GLN A 120 -6.12 -4.10 -13.49
N PHE A 121 -4.91 -4.58 -13.24
CA PHE A 121 -3.75 -4.32 -14.09
C PHE A 121 -3.93 -4.84 -15.52
N LEU A 122 -4.44 -6.07 -15.68
CA LEU A 122 -4.78 -6.63 -16.98
C LEU A 122 -5.86 -5.80 -17.69
N SER A 123 -6.93 -5.46 -16.98
CA SER A 123 -8.00 -4.60 -17.50
C SER A 123 -7.48 -3.25 -17.98
N ARG A 124 -6.59 -2.61 -17.19
CA ARG A 124 -5.91 -1.37 -17.57
C ARG A 124 -5.06 -1.50 -18.82
N SER A 125 -4.41 -2.65 -19.01
CA SER A 125 -3.47 -2.89 -20.12
C SER A 125 -4.11 -2.92 -21.51
N ILE A 126 -5.40 -3.27 -21.57
CA ILE A 126 -6.18 -3.36 -22.83
C ILE A 126 -7.19 -2.22 -22.99
N ARG A 127 -7.50 -1.49 -21.91
CA ARG A 127 -8.46 -0.38 -21.91
C ARG A 127 -7.89 0.85 -22.61
N LEU A 128 -8.75 1.56 -23.35
CA LEU A 128 -8.45 2.91 -23.84
C LEU A 128 -8.32 3.88 -22.65
N GLN A 129 -7.19 4.59 -22.54
CA GLN A 129 -6.95 5.53 -21.44
C GLN A 129 -6.53 6.91 -21.99
N PRO A 130 -7.27 7.98 -21.68
CA PRO A 130 -8.52 8.00 -20.90
C PRO A 130 -9.71 7.36 -21.62
N THR A 131 -10.60 6.69 -20.88
CA THR A 131 -11.87 6.15 -21.39
C THR A 131 -12.91 7.27 -21.50
N PRO A 132 -13.46 7.59 -22.68
CA PRO A 132 -14.59 8.52 -22.79
C PRO A 132 -15.85 7.89 -22.18
N ILE A 133 -16.52 8.62 -21.30
CA ILE A 133 -17.74 8.19 -20.60
C ILE A 133 -18.88 9.10 -21.05
N THR A 134 -19.91 8.52 -21.66
CA THR A 134 -21.08 9.25 -22.15
C THR A 134 -22.34 8.94 -21.36
N GLU A 135 -22.42 7.75 -20.75
CA GLU A 135 -23.62 7.25 -20.07
C GLU A 135 -23.47 7.20 -18.54
N SER A 136 -24.58 7.40 -17.84
CA SER A 136 -24.61 7.37 -16.37
C SER A 136 -24.34 5.98 -15.78
N GLU A 137 -24.71 4.92 -16.48
CA GLU A 137 -24.44 3.55 -16.03
C GLU A 137 -22.95 3.22 -16.14
N ASP A 138 -22.33 3.63 -17.25
CA ASP A 138 -20.88 3.44 -17.47
C ASP A 138 -20.08 4.24 -16.46
N LEU A 139 -20.53 5.45 -16.10
CA LEU A 139 -19.92 6.22 -15.03
C LEU A 139 -19.95 5.47 -13.69
N ALA A 140 -21.09 4.89 -13.31
CA ALA A 140 -21.22 4.15 -12.06
C ALA A 140 -20.28 2.93 -12.01
N LYS A 141 -20.19 2.17 -13.12
CA LYS A 141 -19.28 1.03 -13.25
C LYS A 141 -17.81 1.46 -13.24
N PHE A 142 -17.49 2.54 -13.95
CA PHE A 142 -16.11 3.03 -14.08
C PHE A 142 -15.57 3.54 -12.75
N LYS A 143 -16.39 4.24 -11.93
CA LYS A 143 -15.99 4.71 -10.60
C LYS A 143 -15.49 3.61 -9.67
N THR A 144 -15.92 2.37 -9.87
CA THR A 144 -15.57 1.22 -9.04
C THR A 144 -14.69 0.19 -9.77
N SER A 145 -14.20 0.50 -10.97
CA SER A 145 -13.48 -0.48 -11.79
C SER A 145 -12.02 -0.69 -11.40
N ASP A 146 -11.52 0.04 -10.40
CA ASP A 146 -10.13 0.03 -9.97
C ASP A 146 -10.00 0.49 -8.51
N GLU A 147 -8.83 0.27 -7.90
CA GLU A 147 -8.50 0.78 -6.56
C GLU A 147 -8.56 2.32 -6.50
N THR A 148 -8.11 3.00 -7.56
CA THR A 148 -8.26 4.44 -7.74
C THR A 148 -8.59 4.77 -9.20
N VAL A 149 -9.63 5.57 -9.38
CA VAL A 149 -10.13 5.97 -10.69
C VAL A 149 -10.12 7.49 -10.79
N PHE A 150 -9.48 8.01 -11.82
CA PHE A 150 -9.45 9.43 -12.13
C PHE A 150 -10.44 9.73 -13.25
N ILE A 151 -11.32 10.70 -13.05
CA ILE A 151 -12.25 11.16 -14.07
C ILE A 151 -12.09 12.66 -14.24
N LEU A 152 -11.68 13.06 -15.44
CA LEU A 152 -11.62 14.45 -15.85
C LEU A 152 -13.02 14.86 -16.34
N TYR A 153 -13.61 15.84 -15.66
CA TYR A 153 -14.89 16.44 -16.01
C TYR A 153 -14.64 17.81 -16.64
N LEU A 154 -15.02 17.97 -17.90
CA LEU A 154 -14.95 19.23 -18.62
C LEU A 154 -16.35 19.64 -19.11
N PRO A 155 -16.86 20.84 -18.73
CA PRO A 155 -18.08 21.39 -19.30
C PRO A 155 -18.01 21.53 -20.81
N GLU A 156 -16.87 21.98 -21.31
CA GLU A 156 -16.59 22.18 -22.74
C GLU A 156 -15.20 21.59 -23.09
N PRO A 157 -14.99 21.09 -24.32
CA PRO A 157 -13.68 20.60 -24.75
C PRO A 157 -12.58 21.67 -24.62
N HIS A 158 -11.47 21.33 -23.96
CA HIS A 158 -10.33 22.23 -23.77
C HIS A 158 -9.01 21.51 -24.08
N GLN A 159 -8.49 21.69 -25.30
CA GLN A 159 -7.38 20.91 -25.85
C GLN A 159 -6.10 20.88 -24.99
N PRO A 160 -5.60 22.01 -24.44
CA PRO A 160 -4.44 21.96 -23.55
C PRO A 160 -4.62 21.06 -22.30
N ILE A 161 -5.84 21.00 -21.76
CA ILE A 161 -6.14 20.18 -20.58
C ILE A 161 -6.25 18.71 -20.99
N LEU A 162 -6.95 18.44 -22.09
CA LEU A 162 -7.09 17.09 -22.64
C LEU A 162 -5.72 16.48 -22.96
N SER A 163 -4.86 17.21 -23.68
CA SER A 163 -3.51 16.74 -24.02
C SER A 163 -2.68 16.45 -22.77
N ALA A 164 -2.65 17.37 -21.79
CA ALA A 164 -1.92 17.16 -20.55
C ALA A 164 -2.43 15.93 -19.77
N TYR A 165 -3.75 15.75 -19.73
CA TYR A 165 -4.37 14.62 -19.04
C TYR A 165 -4.15 13.30 -19.78
N GLU A 166 -4.19 13.29 -21.10
CA GLU A 166 -3.87 12.12 -21.94
C GLU A 166 -2.42 11.68 -21.74
N ASP A 167 -1.46 12.61 -21.72
CA ASP A 167 -0.05 12.31 -21.46
C ASP A 167 0.15 11.67 -20.08
N LEU A 168 -0.51 12.21 -19.04
CA LEU A 168 -0.48 11.63 -17.70
C LEU A 168 -1.19 10.27 -17.63
N ALA A 169 -2.31 10.11 -18.32
CA ALA A 169 -3.01 8.83 -18.40
C ALA A 169 -2.13 7.76 -19.06
N GLN A 170 -1.37 8.11 -20.11
CA GLN A 170 -0.41 7.19 -20.73
C GLN A 170 0.77 6.87 -19.81
N LYS A 171 1.30 7.86 -19.10
CA LYS A 171 2.38 7.69 -18.12
C LYS A 171 1.98 6.75 -16.98
N TYR A 172 0.76 6.87 -16.49
CA TYR A 172 0.24 6.11 -15.33
C TYR A 172 -0.72 4.97 -15.70
N LYS A 173 -0.80 4.60 -16.98
CA LYS A 173 -1.80 3.64 -17.49
C LYS A 173 -1.77 2.27 -16.79
N TYR A 174 -0.63 1.88 -16.23
CA TYR A 174 -0.47 0.61 -15.53
C TYR A 174 -0.77 0.70 -14.02
N GLU A 175 -0.85 1.92 -13.48
CA GLU A 175 -1.07 2.18 -12.06
C GLU A 175 -2.53 2.56 -11.77
N PHE A 176 -3.14 3.40 -12.60
CA PHE A 176 -4.48 3.93 -12.35
C PHE A 176 -5.37 3.84 -13.60
N SER A 177 -6.68 3.93 -13.39
CA SER A 177 -7.66 4.03 -14.48
C SER A 177 -8.07 5.48 -14.70
N PHE A 178 -8.01 5.92 -15.95
CA PHE A 178 -8.34 7.29 -16.36
C PHE A 178 -9.58 7.33 -17.25
N GLY A 179 -10.54 8.21 -16.91
CA GLY A 179 -11.74 8.47 -17.69
C GLY A 179 -11.91 9.95 -18.00
N THR A 180 -12.74 10.25 -19.00
CA THR A 180 -13.09 11.62 -19.42
C THR A 180 -14.58 11.75 -19.62
N ILE A 181 -15.13 12.88 -19.15
CA ILE A 181 -16.49 13.33 -19.45
C ILE A 181 -16.39 14.73 -20.02
N THR A 182 -16.84 14.89 -21.26
CA THR A 182 -16.86 16.16 -21.99
C THR A 182 -18.28 16.40 -22.51
N ALA A 183 -18.80 17.62 -22.33
CA ALA A 183 -20.05 18.07 -22.98
C ALA A 183 -21.35 17.31 -22.66
N VAL A 184 -21.48 16.69 -21.47
CA VAL A 184 -22.74 16.06 -21.02
C VAL A 184 -23.28 16.77 -19.77
N ASN A 185 -24.34 17.57 -19.95
CA ASN A 185 -24.89 18.42 -18.87
C ASN A 185 -25.47 17.60 -17.70
N ASP A 186 -26.24 16.53 -17.96
CA ASP A 186 -26.88 15.73 -16.89
C ASP A 186 -25.87 15.02 -15.97
N LEU A 187 -24.70 14.64 -16.50
CA LEU A 187 -23.63 14.00 -15.72
C LEU A 187 -22.89 15.02 -14.87
N LEU A 188 -22.59 16.19 -15.42
CA LEU A 188 -21.89 17.26 -14.70
C LEU A 188 -22.73 17.81 -13.54
N GLU A 189 -24.04 17.96 -13.76
CA GLU A 189 -24.98 18.37 -12.71
C GLU A 189 -25.03 17.36 -11.56
N LYS A 190 -25.15 16.05 -11.86
CA LYS A 190 -25.15 14.98 -10.86
C LYS A 190 -23.87 14.95 -10.02
N GLU A 191 -22.73 15.15 -10.66
CA GLU A 191 -21.42 15.16 -10.00
C GLU A 191 -21.06 16.52 -9.36
N LYS A 192 -21.98 17.49 -9.39
CA LYS A 192 -21.79 18.85 -8.84
C LYS A 192 -20.51 19.50 -9.37
N VAL A 193 -20.19 19.25 -10.64
CA VAL A 193 -19.17 20.00 -11.37
C VAL A 193 -19.86 21.24 -11.89
N ALA A 194 -19.47 22.41 -11.37
CA ALA A 194 -20.14 23.65 -11.71
C ALA A 194 -19.95 23.95 -13.21
N VAL A 195 -21.05 24.18 -13.93
CA VAL A 195 -21.03 24.49 -15.37
C VAL A 195 -20.17 25.73 -15.68
N ASN A 196 -20.00 26.63 -14.70
CA ASN A 196 -19.20 27.85 -14.84
C ASN A 196 -17.70 27.67 -14.55
N SER A 197 -17.22 26.46 -14.21
CA SER A 197 -15.80 26.21 -13.98
C SER A 197 -15.09 25.73 -15.25
N LYS A 198 -13.75 25.79 -15.28
CA LYS A 198 -12.94 25.12 -16.32
C LYS A 198 -13.01 23.58 -16.27
N GLY A 199 -13.81 23.03 -15.36
CA GLY A 199 -13.88 21.61 -15.06
C GLY A 199 -13.19 21.22 -13.75
N ALA A 200 -13.11 19.92 -13.52
CA ALA A 200 -12.49 19.33 -12.35
C ALA A 200 -11.90 17.96 -12.67
N LEU A 201 -10.79 17.62 -12.02
CA LEU A 201 -10.33 16.24 -11.92
C LEU A 201 -10.83 15.65 -10.61
N VAL A 202 -11.53 14.52 -10.67
CA VAL A 202 -12.02 13.82 -9.47
C VAL A 202 -11.34 12.46 -9.39
N ALA A 203 -10.80 12.15 -8.21
CA ALA A 203 -10.33 10.82 -7.86
C ALA A 203 -11.41 10.11 -7.05
N TYR A 204 -11.81 8.93 -7.49
CA TYR A 204 -12.67 8.00 -6.77
C TYR A 204 -11.78 6.90 -6.18
N LYS A 205 -11.93 6.63 -4.88
CA LYS A 205 -11.18 5.59 -4.18
C LYS A 205 -12.16 4.59 -3.55
N PRO A 206 -12.65 3.61 -4.31
CA PRO A 206 -13.62 2.62 -3.81
C PRO A 206 -13.13 1.88 -2.57
N LEU A 207 -11.83 1.56 -2.52
CA LEU A 207 -11.21 0.89 -1.38
C LEU A 207 -11.33 1.69 -0.08
N ASP A 208 -11.23 3.02 -0.17
CA ASP A 208 -11.33 3.93 0.96
C ASP A 208 -12.77 4.48 1.14
N GLY A 209 -13.67 4.25 0.17
CA GLY A 209 -15.01 4.83 0.18
C GLY A 209 -15.01 6.36 0.19
N ASP A 210 -14.00 6.99 -0.41
CA ASP A 210 -13.86 8.45 -0.45
C ASP A 210 -13.62 8.98 -1.88
N THR A 211 -13.63 10.30 -2.00
CA THR A 211 -13.30 11.02 -3.23
C THR A 211 -12.42 12.22 -2.92
N ALA A 212 -11.57 12.59 -3.87
CA ALA A 212 -10.83 13.85 -3.85
C ALA A 212 -11.13 14.64 -5.13
N LYS A 213 -11.12 15.96 -5.05
CA LYS A 213 -11.43 16.84 -6.20
C LYS A 213 -10.39 17.93 -6.32
N LEU A 214 -9.89 18.12 -7.55
CA LEU A 214 -9.08 19.25 -7.96
C LEU A 214 -9.92 20.15 -8.88
N SER A 215 -10.09 21.42 -8.52
CA SER A 215 -10.63 22.40 -9.46
C SER A 215 -9.56 22.75 -10.49
N LEU A 216 -9.94 22.85 -11.77
CA LEU A 216 -9.06 23.30 -12.84
C LEU A 216 -9.05 24.83 -12.99
N ASP A 217 -9.86 25.53 -12.20
CA ASP A 217 -9.89 26.98 -12.18
C ASP A 217 -8.56 27.54 -11.67
N GLY A 218 -8.02 28.53 -12.39
CA GLY A 218 -6.75 29.16 -12.04
C GLY A 218 -5.50 28.36 -12.40
N LEU A 219 -5.63 27.11 -12.87
CA LEU A 219 -4.50 26.37 -13.43
C LEU A 219 -4.19 26.84 -14.86
N ASP A 220 -2.90 26.99 -15.14
CA ASP A 220 -2.37 27.34 -16.46
C ASP A 220 -1.77 26.11 -17.14
N PHE A 221 -2.49 25.57 -18.12
CA PHE A 221 -2.06 24.44 -18.94
C PHE A 221 -1.30 24.86 -20.20
N SER A 222 -1.03 26.16 -20.37
CA SER A 222 -0.09 26.65 -21.39
C SER A 222 1.37 26.60 -20.92
N SER A 223 1.58 26.37 -19.63
CA SER A 223 2.89 26.16 -19.01
C SER A 223 2.93 24.83 -18.24
N ILE A 224 4.15 24.43 -17.82
CA ILE A 224 4.35 23.15 -17.13
C ILE A 224 3.67 23.10 -15.75
N SER A 225 3.41 24.24 -15.11
CA SER A 225 2.81 24.27 -13.76
C SER A 225 1.42 23.65 -13.73
N GLY A 226 0.57 23.87 -14.73
CA GLY A 226 -0.75 23.22 -14.75
C GLY A 226 -0.64 21.69 -14.80
N VAL A 227 0.36 21.17 -15.52
CA VAL A 227 0.62 19.72 -15.66
C VAL A 227 1.19 19.14 -14.38
N ASP A 228 2.15 19.83 -13.75
CA ASP A 228 2.77 19.41 -12.49
C ASP A 228 1.73 19.34 -11.35
N GLU A 229 0.78 20.27 -11.31
CA GLU A 229 -0.27 20.34 -10.30
C GLU A 229 -1.26 19.18 -10.49
N LEU A 230 -1.57 18.84 -11.74
CA LEU A 230 -2.43 17.71 -12.10
C LEU A 230 -1.76 16.38 -11.73
N GLU A 231 -0.47 16.22 -12.07
CA GLU A 231 0.32 15.04 -11.72
C GLU A 231 0.46 14.88 -10.19
N LYS A 232 0.71 15.99 -9.48
CA LYS A 232 0.77 15.99 -8.02
C LYS A 232 -0.54 15.53 -7.41
N PHE A 233 -1.69 16.01 -7.91
CA PHE A 233 -2.98 15.55 -7.45
C PHE A 233 -3.20 14.06 -7.71
N ILE A 234 -2.83 13.54 -8.90
CA ILE A 234 -2.92 12.10 -9.21
C ILE A 234 -2.12 11.27 -8.20
N LYS A 235 -0.88 11.68 -7.89
CA LYS A 235 -0.03 10.97 -6.91
C LYS A 235 -0.55 11.05 -5.48
N ASP A 236 -1.04 12.21 -5.06
CA ASP A 236 -1.51 12.41 -3.69
C ASP A 236 -2.84 11.70 -3.45
N ALA A 237 -3.76 11.77 -4.41
CA ALA A 237 -5.10 11.22 -4.31
C ALA A 237 -5.13 9.69 -4.51
N SER A 238 -4.08 9.08 -5.07
CA SER A 238 -3.97 7.63 -5.27
C SER A 238 -3.41 6.86 -4.07
N ARG A 239 -2.99 7.54 -3.00
CA ARG A 239 -2.45 6.85 -1.82
C ARG A 239 -3.59 6.25 -0.98
N PRO A 240 -3.66 4.91 -0.84
CA PRO A 240 -4.69 4.27 0.00
C PRO A 240 -4.50 4.64 1.47
N VAL A 241 -5.57 4.59 2.26
CA VAL A 241 -5.49 4.82 3.72
C VAL A 241 -4.55 3.81 4.41
N ILE A 242 -4.58 2.54 3.96
CA ILE A 242 -3.63 1.50 4.38
C ILE A 242 -3.08 0.83 3.12
N THR A 243 -1.78 0.99 2.87
CA THR A 243 -1.10 0.55 1.65
C THR A 243 -0.62 -0.90 1.77
N GLU A 244 -0.74 -1.72 0.73
CA GLU A 244 0.00 -2.99 0.67
C GLU A 244 1.47 -2.71 0.35
N LEU A 245 2.37 -3.21 1.18
CA LEU A 245 3.80 -3.03 0.97
C LEU A 245 4.27 -3.95 -0.15
N SER A 246 4.92 -3.37 -1.16
CA SER A 246 5.59 -4.11 -2.22
C SER A 246 7.08 -3.74 -2.25
N PRO A 247 7.97 -4.61 -2.77
CA PRO A 247 9.39 -4.27 -2.93
C PRO A 247 9.61 -2.97 -3.70
N TRP A 248 8.64 -2.57 -4.53
CA TRP A 248 8.70 -1.41 -5.42
C TRP A 248 8.25 -0.11 -4.76
N ASN A 249 7.35 -0.17 -3.77
CA ASN A 249 6.83 1.02 -3.10
C ASN A 249 7.52 1.31 -1.75
N HIS A 250 8.26 0.35 -1.17
CA HIS A 250 8.84 0.49 0.16
C HIS A 250 9.78 1.70 0.28
N GLN A 251 10.73 1.84 -0.65
CA GLN A 251 11.67 2.98 -0.63
C GLN A 251 10.95 4.32 -0.80
N ARG A 252 9.93 4.36 -1.67
CA ARG A 252 9.10 5.57 -1.86
C ARG A 252 8.39 5.95 -0.56
N LEU A 253 7.83 4.98 0.15
CA LEU A 253 7.15 5.19 1.43
C LEU A 253 8.13 5.66 2.53
N ILE A 254 9.35 5.14 2.55
CA ILE A 254 10.42 5.65 3.43
C ILE A 254 10.77 7.10 3.09
N ASN A 255 10.90 7.43 1.80
CA ASN A 255 11.26 8.76 1.35
C ASN A 255 10.19 9.82 1.67
N LEU A 256 8.94 9.43 1.95
CA LEU A 256 7.90 10.35 2.45
C LEU A 256 8.24 10.93 3.83
N GLY A 257 9.09 10.26 4.61
CA GLY A 257 9.53 10.72 5.93
C GLY A 257 8.48 10.58 7.05
N ASN A 258 7.23 10.22 6.72
CA ASN A 258 6.20 9.94 7.70
C ASN A 258 6.57 8.70 8.53
N PRO A 259 6.25 8.67 9.84
CA PRO A 259 6.28 7.43 10.61
C PRO A 259 5.58 6.28 9.88
N LEU A 260 6.24 5.13 9.79
CA LEU A 260 5.69 3.94 9.13
C LEU A 260 5.16 2.97 10.18
N VAL A 261 3.89 2.59 10.03
CA VAL A 261 3.24 1.56 10.84
C VAL A 261 3.17 0.28 10.02
N TYR A 262 3.99 -0.71 10.36
CA TYR A 262 4.03 -2.01 9.69
C TYR A 262 3.05 -2.98 10.37
N LEU A 263 2.19 -3.61 9.57
CA LEU A 263 1.23 -4.63 9.98
C LEU A 263 1.52 -5.92 9.18
N PHE A 264 2.21 -6.87 9.79
CA PHE A 264 2.60 -8.14 9.17
C PHE A 264 1.49 -9.17 9.26
N ALA A 265 1.10 -9.70 8.11
CA ALA A 265 0.17 -10.82 7.98
C ALA A 265 0.47 -11.63 6.71
N PRO A 266 0.70 -12.96 6.83
CA PRO A 266 1.12 -13.81 5.72
C PRO A 266 0.07 -13.97 4.62
N THR A 267 -1.20 -14.02 4.98
CA THR A 267 -2.28 -14.25 4.00
C THR A 267 -3.02 -12.97 3.65
N ALA A 268 -3.52 -12.88 2.42
CA ALA A 268 -4.32 -11.73 1.96
C ALA A 268 -5.59 -11.55 2.80
N THR A 269 -6.25 -12.65 3.19
CA THR A 269 -7.41 -12.63 4.09
C THR A 269 -7.08 -11.95 5.41
N LEU A 270 -5.98 -12.32 6.07
CA LEU A 270 -5.58 -11.71 7.33
C LEU A 270 -5.17 -10.23 7.15
N ARG A 271 -4.50 -9.88 6.04
CA ARG A 271 -4.20 -8.48 5.69
C ARG A 271 -5.48 -7.66 5.52
N ASN A 272 -6.51 -8.22 4.87
CA ASN A 272 -7.80 -7.58 4.71
C ASN A 272 -8.55 -7.39 6.04
N ASP A 273 -8.46 -8.35 6.95
CA ASP A 273 -9.05 -8.23 8.29
C ASP A 273 -8.37 -7.13 9.11
N LEU A 274 -7.03 -7.05 9.06
CA LEU A 274 -6.27 -5.95 9.65
C LEU A 274 -6.64 -4.60 9.01
N ARG A 275 -6.79 -4.55 7.68
CA ARG A 275 -7.26 -3.35 6.97
C ARG A 275 -8.57 -2.87 7.57
N LYS A 276 -9.60 -3.73 7.62
CA LYS A 276 -10.93 -3.39 8.15
C LYS A 276 -10.87 -2.96 9.61
N GLN A 277 -10.09 -3.67 10.43
CA GLN A 277 -9.96 -3.40 11.86
C GLN A 277 -9.34 -2.02 12.14
N PHE A 278 -8.30 -1.65 11.39
CA PHE A 278 -7.52 -0.44 11.63
C PHE A 278 -7.91 0.72 10.72
N TYR A 279 -8.78 0.52 9.73
CA TYR A 279 -9.13 1.51 8.70
C TYR A 279 -9.49 2.89 9.29
N ARG A 280 -10.45 2.94 10.21
CA ARG A 280 -10.90 4.23 10.79
C ARG A 280 -9.75 4.95 11.49
N PHE A 281 -8.93 4.22 12.23
CA PHE A 281 -7.78 4.77 12.92
C PHE A 281 -6.72 5.27 11.92
N ALA A 282 -6.36 4.48 10.92
CA ALA A 282 -5.42 4.91 9.89
C ALA A 282 -5.92 6.15 9.14
N ARG A 283 -7.24 6.25 8.91
CA ARG A 283 -7.85 7.41 8.25
C ARG A 283 -7.76 8.68 9.10
N ASP A 284 -8.09 8.61 10.39
CA ASP A 284 -8.09 9.76 11.29
C ASP A 284 -6.69 10.39 11.45
N TYR A 285 -5.64 9.61 11.18
CA TYR A 285 -4.24 10.01 11.29
C TYR A 285 -3.47 9.87 9.96
N TYR A 286 -4.17 9.83 8.84
CA TYR A 286 -3.61 9.59 7.51
C TYR A 286 -2.45 10.53 7.13
N HIS A 287 -2.46 11.76 7.64
CA HIS A 287 -1.41 12.76 7.42
C HIS A 287 -0.26 12.70 8.43
N GLN A 288 -0.40 11.93 9.51
CA GLN A 288 0.57 11.85 10.61
C GLN A 288 1.43 10.58 10.50
N PHE A 289 0.89 9.49 9.96
CA PHE A 289 1.63 8.27 9.72
C PHE A 289 1.15 7.56 8.46
N SER A 290 2.03 6.74 7.90
CA SER A 290 1.76 5.87 6.77
C SER A 290 1.61 4.44 7.28
N SER A 291 0.42 3.85 7.11
CA SER A 291 0.15 2.47 7.53
C SER A 291 0.31 1.50 6.35
N VAL A 292 1.04 0.42 6.58
CA VAL A 292 1.33 -0.60 5.56
C VAL A 292 0.98 -2.00 6.04
N LEU A 293 0.36 -2.79 5.16
CA LEU A 293 0.17 -4.23 5.32
C LEU A 293 1.32 -4.94 4.63
N VAL A 294 1.85 -6.00 5.25
CA VAL A 294 3.08 -6.64 4.79
C VAL A 294 2.91 -8.14 4.76
N ASP A 295 3.16 -8.75 3.60
CA ASP A 295 3.49 -10.16 3.53
C ASP A 295 4.94 -10.36 4.03
N PRO A 296 5.17 -10.98 5.19
CA PRO A 296 6.51 -11.25 5.72
C PRO A 296 7.38 -12.07 4.76
N PHE A 297 6.80 -12.90 3.89
CA PHE A 297 7.56 -13.75 2.97
C PHE A 297 8.12 -12.97 1.78
N LEU A 298 7.52 -11.83 1.42
CA LEU A 298 8.09 -10.91 0.43
C LEU A 298 9.26 -10.08 0.98
N PHE A 299 9.40 -10.02 2.31
CA PHE A 299 10.42 -9.22 3.00
C PHE A 299 11.16 -10.04 4.07
N PRO A 300 11.85 -11.15 3.68
CA PRO A 300 12.56 -12.01 4.62
C PRO A 300 13.70 -11.23 5.26
N GLY A 301 13.52 -10.83 6.52
CA GLY A 301 14.49 -10.03 7.28
C GLY A 301 14.02 -8.63 7.66
N LEU A 302 12.85 -8.17 7.19
CA LEU A 302 12.29 -6.89 7.65
C LEU A 302 11.82 -6.97 9.10
N MET A 303 11.14 -8.06 9.49
CA MET A 303 10.65 -8.24 10.87
C MET A 303 11.78 -8.15 11.92
N PRO A 304 12.91 -8.88 11.81
CA PRO A 304 14.04 -8.73 12.74
C PRO A 304 14.63 -7.33 12.78
N LYS A 305 14.71 -6.63 11.63
CA LYS A 305 15.16 -5.23 11.57
C LYS A 305 14.23 -4.28 12.31
N LEU A 306 12.97 -4.67 12.50
CA LEU A 306 11.96 -3.93 13.25
C LEU A 306 11.81 -4.41 14.71
N GLY A 307 12.73 -5.26 15.20
CA GLY A 307 12.71 -5.79 16.56
C GLY A 307 11.67 -6.88 16.81
N LEU A 308 11.08 -7.45 15.77
CA LEU A 308 10.17 -8.60 15.84
C LEU A 308 10.98 -9.88 15.70
N LEU A 309 11.27 -10.53 16.83
CA LEU A 309 12.18 -11.68 16.90
C LEU A 309 11.46 -13.02 16.70
N ASP A 310 10.21 -13.13 17.14
CA ASP A 310 9.34 -14.24 16.77
C ASP A 310 8.76 -13.98 15.37
N THR A 311 9.30 -14.66 14.35
CA THR A 311 8.86 -14.50 12.96
C THR A 311 7.74 -15.46 12.55
N GLY A 312 7.18 -16.23 13.49
CA GLY A 312 6.04 -17.13 13.27
C GLY A 312 4.73 -16.62 13.87
N GLY A 313 4.80 -15.72 14.86
CA GLY A 313 3.62 -15.13 15.50
C GLY A 313 2.96 -14.03 14.67
N PHE A 314 1.81 -14.32 14.07
CA PHE A 314 1.00 -13.36 13.31
C PHE A 314 -0.41 -13.15 13.89
N PRO A 315 -1.01 -11.94 13.76
CA PRO A 315 -0.42 -10.74 13.19
C PRO A 315 0.68 -10.14 14.08
N ALA A 316 1.66 -9.48 13.46
CA ALA A 316 2.74 -8.77 14.13
C ALA A 316 2.84 -7.33 13.61
N GLY A 317 3.54 -6.44 14.31
CA GLY A 317 3.63 -5.07 13.85
C GLY A 317 4.67 -4.24 14.59
N ALA A 318 5.05 -3.12 13.97
CA ALA A 318 6.00 -2.19 14.54
C ALA A 318 5.75 -0.79 14.01
N VAL A 319 6.20 0.21 14.77
CA VAL A 319 6.23 1.61 14.34
C VAL A 319 7.68 2.03 14.14
N HIS A 320 7.98 2.60 12.98
CA HIS A 320 9.28 3.18 12.65
C HIS A 320 9.15 4.68 12.48
N ILE A 321 9.68 5.44 13.45
CA ILE A 321 9.80 6.89 13.36
C ILE A 321 11.04 7.20 12.53
N LEU A 322 10.83 7.43 11.23
CA LEU A 322 11.89 7.57 10.24
C LEU A 322 12.86 8.72 10.53
N SER A 323 12.35 9.87 10.97
CA SER A 323 13.14 11.07 11.27
C SER A 323 14.21 10.87 12.34
N GLU A 324 13.93 10.00 13.30
CA GLU A 324 14.82 9.72 14.44
C GLU A 324 15.42 8.31 14.37
N ASN A 325 15.07 7.55 13.34
CA ASN A 325 15.35 6.12 13.21
C ASN A 325 15.00 5.31 14.47
N LYS A 326 13.89 5.64 15.13
CA LYS A 326 13.40 4.93 16.32
C LYS A 326 12.38 3.88 15.93
N ILE A 327 12.55 2.67 16.45
CA ILE A 327 11.72 1.51 16.13
C ILE A 327 11.03 1.04 17.41
N TYR A 328 9.73 0.80 17.33
CA TYR A 328 8.91 0.32 18.43
C TYR A 328 8.19 -0.95 17.97
N PRO A 329 8.69 -2.15 18.31
CA PRO A 329 7.96 -3.38 18.05
C PRO A 329 6.72 -3.47 18.94
N TYR A 330 5.58 -3.83 18.37
CA TYR A 330 4.40 -4.18 19.16
C TYR A 330 4.71 -5.46 19.96
N PRO A 331 4.33 -5.56 21.24
CA PRO A 331 4.67 -6.73 22.07
C PRO A 331 4.19 -8.05 21.45
N GLN A 332 5.13 -8.96 21.17
CA GLN A 332 4.81 -10.26 20.56
C GLN A 332 4.08 -11.16 21.57
N GLY A 333 3.07 -11.90 21.10
CA GLY A 333 2.16 -12.69 21.95
C GLY A 333 0.95 -11.92 22.49
N GLU A 334 0.95 -10.58 22.39
CA GLU A 334 -0.24 -9.78 22.68
C GLU A 334 -1.21 -9.76 21.49
N LYS A 335 -2.51 -9.88 21.77
CA LYS A 335 -3.53 -9.73 20.73
C LYS A 335 -3.48 -8.31 20.14
N MET A 336 -3.46 -8.22 18.81
CA MET A 336 -3.50 -6.95 18.09
C MET A 336 -4.95 -6.49 17.91
N THR A 337 -5.54 -5.91 18.96
CA THR A 337 -6.85 -5.26 18.89
C THR A 337 -6.69 -3.76 18.82
N LEU A 338 -7.67 -3.04 18.23
CA LEU A 338 -7.63 -1.59 18.12
C LEU A 338 -7.29 -0.90 19.45
N GLY A 339 -8.01 -1.25 20.53
CA GLY A 339 -7.80 -0.64 21.85
C GLY A 339 -6.41 -0.91 22.43
N LYS A 340 -5.86 -2.13 22.24
CA LYS A 340 -4.50 -2.46 22.72
C LYS A 340 -3.43 -1.72 21.93
N VAL A 341 -3.57 -1.63 20.60
CA VAL A 341 -2.65 -0.90 19.73
C VAL A 341 -2.69 0.61 20.04
N GLN A 342 -3.87 1.18 20.22
CA GLN A 342 -4.02 2.59 20.61
C GLN A 342 -3.39 2.87 21.98
N GLY A 343 -3.65 2.00 22.96
CA GLY A 343 -3.04 2.10 24.29
C GLY A 343 -1.52 2.02 24.23
N TRP A 344 -0.97 1.11 23.42
CA TRP A 344 0.47 1.00 23.20
C TRP A 344 1.05 2.24 22.51
N GLY A 345 0.39 2.78 21.48
CA GLY A 345 0.79 4.03 20.82
C GLY A 345 0.81 5.23 21.78
N MET A 346 -0.17 5.31 22.69
CA MET A 346 -0.20 6.34 23.73
C MET A 346 1.01 6.22 24.68
N LYS A 347 1.39 5.00 25.08
CA LYS A 347 2.58 4.78 25.91
C LYS A 347 3.87 5.18 25.22
N ILE A 348 3.99 4.94 23.91
CA ILE A 348 5.11 5.47 23.11
C ILE A 348 5.15 6.99 23.18
N TRP A 349 4.00 7.63 22.95
CA TRP A 349 3.89 9.09 22.98
C TRP A 349 4.23 9.69 24.35
N GLN A 350 3.87 8.99 25.43
CA GLN A 350 4.19 9.37 26.81
C GLN A 350 5.65 9.07 27.20
N GLY A 351 6.42 8.40 26.34
CA GLY A 351 7.79 7.99 26.64
C GLY A 351 7.90 6.81 27.60
N GLU A 352 6.82 6.05 27.80
CA GLU A 352 6.80 4.86 28.66
C GLU A 352 7.34 3.60 27.96
N VAL A 353 7.48 3.66 26.64
CA VAL A 353 8.08 2.59 25.82
C VAL A 353 9.42 3.08 25.30
N GLU A 354 10.49 2.36 25.60
CA GLU A 354 11.80 2.62 25.02
C GLU A 354 11.87 2.09 23.59
N PRO A 355 12.56 2.79 22.67
CA PRO A 355 12.78 2.28 21.31
C PRO A 355 13.68 1.04 21.36
N TRP A 356 13.42 0.11 20.45
CA TRP A 356 14.23 -1.09 20.30
C TRP A 356 15.65 -0.76 19.84
N THR A 357 16.63 -1.42 20.47
CA THR A 357 18.04 -1.38 20.09
C THR A 357 18.51 -2.78 19.63
N PRO A 358 19.08 -2.92 18.43
CA PRO A 358 19.66 -4.18 17.97
C PRO A 358 20.67 -4.74 18.98
N GLY A 359 20.56 -6.02 19.33
CA GLY A 359 21.45 -6.70 20.29
C GLY A 359 21.15 -6.43 21.78
N GLY A 360 20.08 -5.69 22.10
CA GLY A 360 19.77 -5.24 23.46
C GLY A 360 18.97 -6.19 24.34
N ASN A 361 19.09 -7.52 24.19
CA ASN A 361 18.47 -8.48 25.10
C ASN A 361 19.44 -9.58 25.56
N ASP A 362 20.58 -9.14 26.12
CA ASP A 362 21.30 -9.88 27.18
C ASP A 362 21.14 -9.12 28.51
N LYS A 363 19.90 -9.00 28.98
CA LYS A 363 19.64 -8.87 30.41
C LYS A 363 18.93 -10.12 30.90
N GLY A 364 19.70 -11.21 30.87
CA GLY A 364 19.41 -12.39 31.66
C GLY A 364 19.34 -12.05 33.15
N GLY A 365 18.35 -12.65 33.81
CA GLY A 365 18.41 -13.05 35.20
C GLY A 365 18.42 -11.96 36.28
N LYS A 366 17.31 -11.81 36.99
CA LYS A 366 17.38 -11.69 38.46
C LYS A 366 16.92 -13.00 39.08
N THR A 367 17.83 -13.97 39.11
CA THR A 367 17.83 -14.96 40.19
C THR A 367 18.62 -14.37 41.35
N ASN A 368 17.93 -14.22 42.49
CA ASN A 368 18.57 -13.88 43.74
C ASN A 368 19.47 -15.04 44.19
N THR A 369 20.78 -14.84 44.18
CA THR A 369 21.71 -15.58 45.04
C THR A 369 22.78 -14.63 45.54
N GLY A 370 22.88 -14.51 46.86
CA GLY A 370 23.86 -13.70 47.54
C GLY A 370 25.27 -14.31 47.50
N GLY A 371 26.26 -13.46 47.73
CA GLY A 371 27.66 -13.84 47.91
C GLY A 371 28.54 -12.59 47.90
N GLY A 372 29.14 -12.28 49.06
CA GLY A 372 29.92 -11.06 49.29
C GLY A 372 31.38 -11.15 48.81
N GLY A 373 32.08 -10.01 48.90
CA GLY A 373 33.54 -9.99 48.92
C GLY A 373 34.22 -8.83 48.19
N SER A 374 34.47 -7.74 48.93
CA SER A 374 35.67 -6.89 48.96
C SER A 374 36.35 -6.37 47.67
N GLY A 375 36.49 -5.03 47.59
CA GLY A 375 37.43 -4.37 46.68
C GLY A 375 37.32 -2.84 46.66
N ILE A 376 37.98 -2.18 47.61
CA ILE A 376 38.05 -0.72 47.83
C ILE A 376 38.87 -0.01 46.74
N ARG A 377 38.41 1.17 46.22
CA ARG A 377 39.20 2.43 46.28
C ARG A 377 38.34 3.69 46.07
N ILE A 378 38.63 4.67 46.92
CA ILE A 378 37.96 5.96 47.18
C ILE A 378 38.67 7.10 46.43
N GLN A 379 37.91 8.11 45.99
CA GLN A 379 38.11 9.58 46.18
C GLN A 379 37.09 10.30 45.26
N GLY A 380 36.23 11.24 45.65
CA GLY A 380 36.05 12.02 46.87
C GLY A 380 35.75 13.49 46.51
N LYS A 381 34.52 13.98 46.74
CA LYS A 381 34.27 15.25 47.47
C LYS A 381 32.78 15.50 47.73
N VAL A 382 32.52 15.71 49.01
CA VAL A 382 31.34 16.26 49.71
C VAL A 382 31.25 17.76 49.38
N GLY A 383 30.11 18.41 49.14
CA GLY A 383 28.91 18.64 49.96
C GLY A 383 28.14 19.81 49.28
N THR A 384 26.83 19.96 49.41
CA THR A 384 26.19 20.66 50.54
C THR A 384 24.74 20.22 50.72
N LYS A 385 24.35 20.00 51.99
CA LYS A 385 22.96 19.83 52.42
C LYS A 385 22.23 21.19 52.40
N ARG A 386 20.96 21.21 51.96
CA ARG A 386 19.87 21.82 52.74
C ARG A 386 18.61 20.98 52.64
N LYS A 387 18.05 20.74 53.81
CA LYS A 387 16.80 20.03 54.11
C LYS A 387 15.72 21.10 54.24
N VAL A 388 14.58 20.94 53.58
CA VAL A 388 13.31 21.54 54.04
C VAL A 388 12.21 20.51 53.83
N THR A 389 11.54 20.17 54.93
CA THR A 389 10.30 19.40 54.96
C THR A 389 9.34 20.18 55.83
N VAL A 390 8.27 20.73 55.24
CA VAL A 390 6.93 21.07 55.80
C VAL A 390 6.10 21.42 54.54
N GLY A 391 4.86 21.05 54.28
CA GLY A 391 3.80 20.33 54.99
C GLY A 391 2.63 20.19 53.98
N GLY A 392 1.61 19.41 54.33
CA GLY A 392 0.47 19.12 53.45
C GLY A 392 -0.32 20.36 52.99
N GLY A 393 -0.95 20.20 51.83
CA GLY A 393 -1.87 21.19 51.25
C GLY A 393 -2.12 20.85 49.78
N GLY A 394 -3.31 20.35 49.48
CA GLY A 394 -3.75 20.08 48.11
C GLY A 394 -3.74 21.34 47.24
N GLY A 395 -3.48 21.16 45.96
CA GLY A 395 -3.55 22.21 44.96
C GLY A 395 -2.87 21.77 43.67
N TRP A 396 -3.66 21.55 42.62
CA TRP A 396 -3.18 21.32 41.26
C TRP A 396 -2.25 22.47 40.83
N GLY A 397 -0.97 22.14 40.61
CA GLY A 397 0.04 23.06 40.11
C GLY A 397 0.23 22.88 38.61
N LYS A 398 -0.15 23.90 37.83
CA LYS A 398 0.11 24.06 36.40
C LYS A 398 1.60 23.83 36.07
N GLY A 399 1.91 22.70 35.43
CA GLY A 399 3.20 22.46 34.78
C GLY A 399 3.22 23.07 33.38
N LYS A 400 4.14 24.02 33.15
CA LYS A 400 4.39 24.60 31.83
C LYS A 400 4.96 23.52 30.89
N ILE A 401 4.27 23.29 29.77
CA ILE A 401 4.76 22.53 28.62
C ILE A 401 5.72 23.44 27.86
N SER A 402 7.03 23.22 27.99
CA SER A 402 8.03 23.84 27.11
C SER A 402 8.44 22.83 26.05
N ASN A 403 7.81 22.95 24.87
CA ASN A 403 8.26 22.53 23.52
C ASN A 403 7.08 22.01 22.70
N LEU A 404 6.22 22.94 22.28
CA LEU A 404 5.36 22.77 21.11
C LEU A 404 5.90 23.70 20.01
N PRO A 405 6.06 23.24 18.76
CA PRO A 405 6.28 24.14 17.64
C PRO A 405 5.08 25.08 17.50
N PRO A 406 5.26 26.35 17.08
CA PRO A 406 4.15 27.28 16.91
C PRO A 406 3.16 26.72 15.86
N GLY A 407 1.89 26.56 16.25
CA GLY A 407 0.78 26.27 15.31
C GLY A 407 0.10 24.90 15.42
N VAL A 408 0.62 23.97 16.23
CA VAL A 408 -0.02 22.64 16.37
C VAL A 408 -1.16 22.70 17.39
N LYS A 409 -2.41 22.63 16.91
CA LYS A 409 -3.60 22.38 17.74
C LYS A 409 -4.08 20.95 17.49
N ILE A 410 -3.88 20.06 18.47
CA ILE A 410 -4.44 18.69 18.43
C ILE A 410 -5.78 18.74 19.17
N ASN A 411 -6.85 18.40 18.46
CA ASN A 411 -8.16 18.20 19.06
C ASN A 411 -8.24 16.74 19.50
N ILE A 412 -8.24 16.47 20.80
CA ILE A 412 -8.40 15.11 21.35
C ILE A 412 -9.92 14.87 21.48
N PRO A 413 -10.53 13.96 20.69
CA PRO A 413 -11.95 13.67 20.84
C PRO A 413 -12.19 12.99 22.20
N GLY A 414 -13.03 13.61 23.05
CA GLY A 414 -13.49 13.01 24.32
C GLY A 414 -13.08 13.74 25.59
N VAL A 415 -12.25 14.79 25.53
CA VAL A 415 -11.91 15.61 26.71
C VAL A 415 -12.62 16.96 26.62
N ARG A 416 -13.46 17.24 27.61
CA ARG A 416 -14.18 18.51 27.74
C ARG A 416 -13.22 19.64 28.11
N ARG A 417 -13.40 20.82 27.50
CA ARG A 417 -12.48 21.97 27.62
C ARG A 417 -12.39 22.56 29.03
N ASP A 418 -13.32 22.21 29.90
CA ASP A 418 -13.46 22.62 31.28
C ASP A 418 -12.65 21.74 32.28
N GLU A 419 -11.94 20.72 31.79
CA GLU A 419 -11.09 19.84 32.62
C GLU A 419 -9.58 20.01 32.36
N LEU A 420 -9.14 21.13 31.76
CA LEU A 420 -7.73 21.50 31.54
C LEU A 420 -7.27 22.72 32.34
#